data_AF-A0A7X4GZA2-F1
#
_entry.id   AF-A0A7X4GZA2-F1
#
_cell.length_a   1.000
_cell.length_b   1.000
_cell.length_c   1.000
_cell.angle_alpha   90.00
_cell.angle_beta   90.00
_cell.angle_gamma   90.00
#
_symmetry.space_group_name_H-M   'P 1'
#
loop_
_entity.id
_entity.type
_entity.pdbx_description
1 polymer ?
#
loop_
_entity_poly.entity_id
_entity_poly.type
_entity_poly.pdbx_seq_one_letter_code
_entity_poly.pdbx_strand_id
1 'polypeptide(L)'
;MITLLVPLAAFATTDHDSPNPSFGTQLSGCSAFFNLLSQSKSEFSEGMKGFAFAATNYSIVAFADASKAEVAAGKSMLSLADEFPNLMHDKAAFEKKFLTCVATLKTAELELRPRMDSTTKELVPEIFGEK
;
A
#
# COMPACT_ATOMS: atom_id res chain seq x y z
N MET A 1 31.53 26.08 41.78
CA MET A 1 31.14 25.89 40.37
C MET A 1 30.49 24.52 40.26
N ILE A 2 29.19 24.47 39.94
CA ILE A 2 28.43 23.22 39.78
C ILE A 2 28.41 22.92 38.29
N THR A 3 29.05 21.85 37.87
CA THR A 3 28.97 21.35 36.50
C THR A 3 27.67 20.56 36.38
N LEU A 4 26.64 21.16 35.77
CA LEU A 4 25.41 20.47 35.40
C LEU A 4 25.71 19.48 34.28
N LEU A 5 25.70 18.19 34.60
CA LEU A 5 25.58 17.10 33.63
C LEU A 5 24.16 17.13 33.08
N VAL A 6 24.00 17.65 31.87
CA VAL A 6 22.82 17.41 31.04
C VAL A 6 22.97 16.00 30.47
N PRO A 7 22.09 15.03 30.79
CA PRO A 7 22.04 13.81 30.02
C PRO A 7 21.50 14.17 28.64
N LEU A 8 22.34 14.06 27.61
CA LEU A 8 21.88 13.95 26.24
C LEU A 8 20.94 12.74 26.20
N ALA A 9 19.64 13.00 26.05
CA ALA A 9 18.71 12.01 25.59
C ALA A 9 19.22 11.53 24.22
N ALA A 10 19.78 10.32 24.18
CA ALA A 10 19.96 9.59 22.95
C ALA A 10 18.55 9.33 22.40
N PHE A 11 18.15 10.14 21.41
CA PHE A 11 17.01 9.80 20.58
C PHE A 11 17.33 8.43 19.99
N ALA A 12 16.52 7.43 20.35
CA ALA A 12 16.49 6.17 19.65
C ALA A 12 16.32 6.51 18.17
N THR A 13 17.35 6.25 17.37
CA THR A 13 17.30 6.34 15.92
C THR A 13 16.21 5.39 15.47
N THR A 14 15.07 5.92 15.06
CA THR A 14 14.01 5.17 14.42
C THR A 14 14.57 4.58 13.14
N ASP A 15 14.91 3.30 13.18
CA ASP A 15 15.24 2.42 12.05
C ASP A 15 14.02 2.19 11.11
N HIS A 16 13.06 3.13 11.12
CA HIS A 16 11.75 3.03 10.47
C HIS A 16 11.71 3.63 9.05
N ASP A 17 12.78 4.29 8.61
CA ASP A 17 12.84 4.93 7.28
C ASP A 17 13.52 4.08 6.20
N SER A 18 13.92 2.84 6.52
CA SER A 18 14.52 1.96 5.51
C SER A 18 13.46 1.53 4.48
N PRO A 19 13.68 1.79 3.17
CA PRO A 19 12.77 1.35 2.12
C PRO A 19 12.57 -0.17 2.16
N ASN A 20 11.36 -0.63 1.83
CA ASN A 20 11.05 -2.04 1.64
C ASN A 20 10.53 -2.27 0.20
N PRO A 21 11.44 -2.42 -0.78
CA PRO A 21 11.06 -2.55 -2.19
C PRO A 21 10.19 -3.77 -2.47
N SER A 22 10.39 -4.88 -1.75
CA SER A 22 9.58 -6.09 -1.92
C SER A 22 8.13 -5.83 -1.52
N PHE A 23 7.91 -5.16 -0.40
CA PHE A 23 6.56 -4.79 0.04
C PHE A 23 5.93 -3.76 -0.88
N GLY A 24 6.72 -2.78 -1.35
CA GLY A 24 6.31 -1.83 -2.39
C GLY A 24 5.82 -2.51 -3.67
N THR A 25 6.52 -3.55 -4.14
CA THR A 25 6.09 -4.34 -5.31
C THR A 25 4.78 -5.08 -5.07
N GLN A 26 4.58 -5.68 -3.89
CA GLN A 26 3.32 -6.34 -3.54
C GLN A 26 2.15 -5.35 -3.55
N LEU A 27 2.34 -4.17 -2.95
CA LEU A 27 1.35 -3.10 -2.92
C LEU A 27 1.03 -2.57 -4.32
N SER A 28 2.03 -2.39 -5.19
CA SER A 28 1.80 -2.04 -6.60
C SER A 28 1.00 -3.12 -7.33
N GLY A 29 1.24 -4.40 -7.05
CA GLY A 29 0.46 -5.52 -7.57
C GLY A 29 -1.00 -5.47 -7.13
N CYS A 30 -1.25 -5.16 -5.86
CA CYS A 30 -2.61 -5.03 -5.34
C CYS A 30 -3.32 -3.78 -5.85
N SER A 31 -2.61 -2.65 -5.99
CA SER A 31 -3.14 -1.45 -6.65
C SER A 31 -3.64 -1.78 -8.07
N ALA A 32 -2.82 -2.44 -8.88
CA ALA A 32 -3.19 -2.87 -10.22
C ALA A 32 -4.46 -3.75 -10.22
N PHE A 33 -4.52 -4.71 -9.30
CA PHE A 33 -5.66 -5.62 -9.18
C PHE A 33 -6.96 -4.91 -8.80
N PHE A 34 -6.94 -4.07 -7.76
CA PHE A 34 -8.11 -3.31 -7.37
C PHE A 34 -8.51 -2.27 -8.43
N ASN A 35 -7.54 -1.67 -9.12
CA ASN A 35 -7.84 -0.76 -10.23
C ASN A 35 -8.62 -1.47 -11.34
N LEU A 36 -8.23 -2.69 -11.73
CA LEU A 36 -8.99 -3.49 -12.70
C LEU A 36 -10.40 -3.83 -12.21
N LEU A 37 -10.55 -4.23 -10.94
CA LEU A 37 -11.88 -4.51 -10.37
C LEU A 37 -12.79 -3.27 -10.32
N SER A 38 -12.17 -2.11 -10.12
CA SER A 38 -12.87 -0.83 -10.06
C SER A 38 -13.48 -0.43 -11.42
N GLN A 39 -13.06 -1.03 -12.53
CA GLN A 39 -13.62 -0.72 -13.84
C GLN A 39 -15.02 -1.32 -14.07
N SER A 40 -15.51 -2.16 -13.15
CA SER A 40 -16.88 -2.67 -13.20
C SER A 40 -17.91 -1.56 -12.94
N LYS A 41 -19.13 -1.66 -13.51
CA LYS A 41 -20.21 -0.67 -13.32
C LYS A 41 -21.05 -0.90 -12.04
N SER A 42 -20.44 -1.40 -10.96
CA SER A 42 -21.15 -1.78 -9.74
C SER A 42 -20.78 -0.88 -8.56
N GLU A 43 -21.57 -0.84 -7.48
CA GLU A 43 -21.19 -0.13 -6.24
C GLU A 43 -19.88 -0.67 -5.62
N PHE A 44 -19.56 -1.92 -5.92
CA PHE A 44 -18.26 -2.54 -5.61
C PHE A 44 -17.08 -1.79 -6.28
N SER A 45 -17.31 -1.05 -7.36
CA SER A 45 -16.32 -0.22 -8.06
C SER A 45 -15.69 0.84 -7.14
N GLU A 46 -16.51 1.61 -6.42
CA GLU A 46 -16.02 2.74 -5.62
C GLU A 46 -15.15 2.28 -4.45
N GLY A 47 -15.53 1.18 -3.80
CA GLY A 47 -14.70 0.54 -2.79
C GLY A 47 -13.34 0.09 -3.36
N MET A 48 -13.33 -0.48 -4.56
CA MET A 48 -12.09 -0.91 -5.22
C MET A 48 -11.22 0.27 -5.67
N LYS A 49 -11.79 1.42 -6.04
CA LYS A 49 -11.02 2.65 -6.29
C LYS A 49 -10.29 3.11 -5.03
N GLY A 50 -10.98 3.09 -3.88
CA GLY A 50 -10.36 3.41 -2.59
C GLY A 50 -9.18 2.49 -2.26
N PHE A 51 -9.36 1.17 -2.45
CA PHE A 51 -8.32 0.17 -2.19
C PHE A 51 -7.12 0.35 -3.14
N ALA A 52 -7.38 0.61 -4.42
CA ALA A 52 -6.34 0.89 -5.40
C ALA A 52 -5.55 2.16 -5.05
N PHE A 53 -6.26 3.22 -4.66
CA PHE A 53 -5.65 4.49 -4.27
C PHE A 53 -4.74 4.32 -3.04
N ALA A 54 -5.22 3.67 -1.97
CA ALA A 54 -4.40 3.45 -0.78
C ALA A 54 -3.20 2.54 -1.07
N ALA A 55 -3.38 1.44 -1.82
CA ALA A 55 -2.28 0.56 -2.19
C ALA A 55 -1.19 1.31 -2.97
N THR A 56 -1.57 2.26 -3.83
CA THR A 56 -0.62 3.11 -4.55
C THR A 56 0.16 4.01 -3.60
N ASN A 57 -0.53 4.72 -2.69
CA ASN A 57 0.13 5.62 -1.75
C ASN A 57 1.02 4.86 -0.75
N TYR A 58 0.59 3.71 -0.25
CA TYR A 58 1.43 2.86 0.57
C TYR A 58 2.65 2.34 -0.20
N SER A 59 2.51 2.02 -1.48
CA SER A 59 3.64 1.62 -2.32
C SER A 59 4.69 2.73 -2.45
N ILE A 60 4.25 3.99 -2.64
CA ILE A 60 5.15 5.16 -2.69
C ILE A 60 5.96 5.27 -1.40
N VAL A 61 5.31 5.12 -0.25
CA VAL A 61 5.97 5.13 1.07
C VAL A 61 6.93 3.96 1.21
N ALA A 62 6.52 2.74 0.83
CA ALA A 62 7.36 1.54 0.91
C ALA A 62 8.63 1.65 0.05
N PHE A 63 8.52 2.25 -1.14
CA PHE A 63 9.68 2.50 -2.01
C PHE A 63 10.52 3.71 -1.57
N ALA A 64 9.95 4.62 -0.76
CA ALA A 64 10.44 5.97 -0.53
C ALA A 64 10.74 6.73 -1.85
N ASP A 65 10.00 6.41 -2.91
CA ASP A 65 10.24 6.88 -4.28
C ASP A 65 9.00 6.65 -5.16
N ALA A 66 8.33 7.74 -5.53
CA ALA A 66 7.12 7.70 -6.35
C ALA A 66 7.38 7.14 -7.76
N SER A 67 8.56 7.40 -8.33
CA SER A 67 8.91 6.92 -9.67
C SER A 67 9.05 5.39 -9.69
N LYS A 68 9.61 4.82 -8.62
CA LYS A 68 9.68 3.36 -8.47
C LYS A 68 8.30 2.73 -8.28
N ALA A 69 7.42 3.38 -7.51
CA ALA A 69 6.05 2.93 -7.35
C ALA A 69 5.30 2.92 -8.69
N GLU A 70 5.48 3.95 -9.51
CA GLU A 70 4.88 4.05 -10.85
C GLU A 70 5.41 2.96 -11.80
N VAL A 71 6.73 2.76 -11.86
CA VAL A 71 7.35 1.70 -12.68
C VAL A 71 6.85 0.31 -12.25
N ALA A 72 6.77 0.06 -10.94
CA ALA A 72 6.26 -1.19 -10.41
C ALA A 72 4.76 -1.38 -10.72
N ALA A 73 3.95 -0.34 -10.59
CA ALA A 73 2.54 -0.38 -10.94
C ALA A 73 2.31 -0.65 -12.43
N GLY A 74 3.09 -0.01 -13.32
CA GLY A 74 3.03 -0.27 -14.76
C GLY A 74 3.36 -1.72 -15.11
N LYS A 75 4.40 -2.29 -14.51
CA LYS A 75 4.76 -3.71 -14.67
C LYS A 75 3.66 -4.64 -14.16
N SER A 76 3.09 -4.34 -12.99
CA SER A 76 1.99 -5.11 -12.40
C SER A 76 0.74 -5.07 -13.26
N MET A 77 0.36 -3.91 -13.81
CA MET A 77 -0.78 -3.77 -14.70
C MET A 77 -0.61 -4.59 -15.99
N LEU A 78 0.57 -4.56 -16.61
CA LEU A 78 0.86 -5.36 -17.80
C LEU A 78 0.73 -6.86 -17.51
N SER A 79 1.40 -7.36 -16.48
CA SER A 79 1.32 -8.79 -16.10
C SER A 79 -0.10 -9.20 -15.75
N LEU A 80 -0.83 -8.34 -15.03
CA LEU A 80 -2.16 -8.67 -14.56
C LEU A 80 -3.20 -8.61 -15.68
N ALA A 81 -3.07 -7.73 -16.66
CA ALA A 81 -3.99 -7.67 -17.80
C ALA A 81 -4.09 -9.01 -18.54
N ASP A 82 -2.97 -9.72 -18.68
CA ASP A 82 -2.91 -11.05 -19.31
C ASP A 82 -3.52 -12.15 -18.42
N GLU A 83 -3.32 -12.06 -17.09
CA GLU A 83 -3.81 -13.05 -16.12
C GLU A 83 -5.27 -12.86 -15.73
N PHE A 84 -5.79 -11.63 -15.81
CA PHE A 84 -7.07 -11.25 -15.22
C PHE A 84 -8.27 -12.03 -15.77
N PRO A 85 -8.39 -12.28 -17.09
CA PRO A 85 -9.50 -13.10 -17.61
C PRO A 85 -9.53 -14.50 -16.99
N ASN A 86 -8.37 -15.16 -16.89
CA ASN A 86 -8.26 -16.49 -16.30
C ASN A 86 -8.62 -16.45 -14.81
N LEU A 87 -8.15 -15.42 -14.10
CA LEU A 87 -8.47 -15.22 -12.70
C LEU A 87 -9.98 -15.03 -12.48
N MET A 88 -10.67 -14.31 -13.36
CA MET A 88 -12.13 -14.09 -13.26
C MET A 88 -12.96 -15.36 -13.52
N HIS A 89 -12.39 -16.34 -14.22
CA HIS A 89 -13.03 -17.65 -14.45
C HIS A 89 -12.72 -18.69 -13.35
N ASP A 90 -11.65 -18.51 -12.59
CA ASP A 90 -11.30 -19.33 -11.44
C ASP A 90 -11.63 -18.61 -10.11
N LYS A 91 -12.82 -18.90 -9.58
CA LYS A 91 -13.30 -18.31 -8.32
C LYS A 91 -12.33 -18.50 -7.15
N ALA A 92 -11.69 -19.66 -7.04
CA ALA A 92 -10.80 -19.94 -5.91
C ALA A 92 -9.51 -19.14 -6.01
N ALA A 93 -8.93 -19.04 -7.22
CA ALA A 93 -7.76 -18.20 -7.47
C ALA A 93 -8.08 -16.71 -7.26
N PHE A 94 -9.24 -16.25 -7.73
CA PHE A 94 -9.72 -14.89 -7.52
C PHE A 94 -9.84 -14.55 -6.03
N GLU A 95 -10.58 -15.37 -5.27
CA GLU A 95 -10.81 -15.14 -3.85
C GLU A 95 -9.51 -15.13 -3.06
N LYS A 96 -8.60 -16.06 -3.37
CA LYS A 96 -7.25 -16.08 -2.80
C LYS A 96 -6.48 -14.79 -3.08
N LYS A 97 -6.47 -14.30 -4.32
CA LYS A 97 -5.76 -13.06 -4.70
C LYS A 97 -6.39 -11.84 -4.02
N PHE A 98 -7.71 -11.77 -3.99
CA PHE A 98 -8.45 -10.71 -3.32
C PHE A 98 -8.13 -10.65 -1.82
N LEU A 99 -8.26 -11.77 -1.11
CA LEU A 99 -7.96 -11.84 0.33
C LEU A 99 -6.50 -11.54 0.63
N THR A 100 -5.58 -12.01 -0.21
CA THR A 100 -4.15 -11.69 -0.09
C THR A 100 -3.93 -10.18 -0.19
N CYS A 101 -4.51 -9.53 -1.19
CA CYS A 101 -4.34 -8.09 -1.38
C CYS A 101 -5.01 -7.25 -0.29
N VAL A 102 -6.15 -7.69 0.24
CA VAL A 102 -6.76 -7.06 1.42
C VAL A 102 -5.86 -7.20 2.65
N ALA A 103 -5.28 -8.38 2.87
CA ALA A 103 -4.33 -8.59 3.98
C ALA A 103 -3.07 -7.72 3.84
N THR A 104 -2.50 -7.63 2.63
CA THR A 104 -1.36 -6.74 2.33
C THR A 104 -1.69 -5.28 2.64
N LEU A 105 -2.88 -4.80 2.26
CA LEU A 105 -3.36 -3.45 2.57
C LEU A 105 -3.49 -3.23 4.08
N LYS A 106 -4.04 -4.20 4.83
CA LYS A 106 -4.13 -4.12 6.30
C LYS A 106 -2.76 -3.98 6.95
N THR A 107 -1.80 -4.79 6.52
CA THR A 107 -0.41 -4.68 6.99
C THR A 107 0.19 -3.31 6.67
N ALA A 108 -0.07 -2.78 5.46
CA ALA A 108 0.42 -1.46 5.08
C ALA A 108 -0.21 -0.32 5.90
N GLU A 109 -1.50 -0.44 6.24
CA GLU A 109 -2.19 0.52 7.10
C GLU A 109 -1.54 0.58 8.50
N LEU A 110 -1.14 -0.56 9.05
CA LEU A 110 -0.42 -0.60 10.33
C LEU A 110 1.03 -0.12 10.23
N GLU A 111 1.76 -0.55 9.21
CA GLU A 111 3.22 -0.38 9.15
C GLU A 111 3.69 0.89 8.44
N LEU A 112 2.92 1.36 7.44
CA LEU A 112 3.31 2.44 6.54
C LEU A 112 2.49 3.71 6.75
N ARG A 113 1.21 3.61 7.15
CA ARG A 113 0.40 4.79 7.46
C ARG A 113 1.08 5.70 8.48
N PRO A 114 1.72 5.23 9.59
CA PRO A 114 2.41 6.13 10.51
C PRO A 114 3.52 6.97 9.86
N ARG A 115 4.14 6.44 8.79
CA ARG A 115 5.25 7.05 8.04
C ARG A 115 4.80 8.04 6.96
N MET A 116 3.52 8.04 6.61
CA MET A 116 2.97 9.02 5.67
C MET A 116 3.01 10.42 6.26
N ASP A 117 3.29 11.41 5.40
CA ASP A 117 3.09 12.82 5.74
C ASP A 117 1.60 13.12 5.97
N SER A 118 1.31 14.25 6.62
CA SER A 118 -0.06 14.62 7.00
C SER A 118 -0.99 14.76 5.79
N THR A 119 -0.50 15.31 4.68
CA THR A 119 -1.30 15.50 3.47
C THR A 119 -1.64 14.15 2.84
N THR A 120 -0.68 13.25 2.74
CA THR A 120 -0.93 11.89 2.23
C THR A 120 -1.87 11.11 3.14
N LYS A 121 -1.76 11.24 4.47
CA LYS A 121 -2.69 10.61 5.43
C LYS A 121 -4.13 11.07 5.26
N GLU A 122 -4.35 12.36 4.98
CA GLU A 122 -5.67 12.93 4.73
C GLU A 122 -6.27 12.44 3.41
N LEU A 123 -5.44 12.26 2.39
CA LEU A 123 -5.87 11.77 1.08
C LEU A 123 -6.18 10.27 1.08
N VAL A 124 -5.43 9.48 1.85
CA VAL A 124 -5.61 8.02 1.93
C VAL A 124 -6.67 7.71 2.98
N PRO A 125 -7.91 7.34 2.57
CA PRO A 125 -8.96 7.05 3.53
C PRO A 125 -8.58 5.85 4.40
N GLU A 126 -9.05 5.82 5.63
CA GLU A 126 -8.97 4.64 6.48
C GLU A 126 -9.92 3.58 5.92
N ILE A 127 -9.34 2.51 5.40
CA ILE A 127 -10.09 1.52 4.62
C ILE A 127 -10.65 0.44 5.54
N PHE A 128 -9.96 0.16 6.64
CA PHE A 128 -10.35 -0.89 7.58
C PHE A 128 -11.00 -0.37 8.86
N GLY A 129 -11.08 0.96 9.03
CA GLY A 129 -11.74 1.61 10.16
C GLY A 129 -11.26 1.04 11.49
N GLU A 130 -10.12 1.51 11.99
CA GLU A 130 -9.76 1.21 13.38
C GLU A 130 -10.59 2.13 14.30
N LYS A 131 -11.45 1.52 15.12
CA LYS A 131 -11.96 2.12 16.35
C LYS A 131 -11.08 1.70 17.51
#